data_AF-A0AAE8ISC1-F1
#
_entry.id   AF-A0AAE8ISC1-F1
#
_cell.length_a   1.000
_cell.length_b   1.000
_cell.length_c   1.000
_cell.angle_alpha   90.00
_cell.angle_beta   90.00
_cell.angle_gamma   90.00
#
_symmetry.space_group_name_H-M   'P 1'
#
loop_
_entity.id
_entity.type
_entity.pdbx_description
1 polymer ?
#
loop_
_entity_poly.entity_id
_entity_poly.type
_entity_poly.pdbx_seq_one_letter_code
_entity_poly.pdbx_strand_id
1 'polypeptide(L)'
;MLAEYGMSFDEVMDLSIKRFWFLANQIERLRAEKDLRQIQLLASVGSTEAYKTARDYLKDQMGEIYVLEADAPPTEIRIDPETGLDPEFDREGLRALKMKISAGR
;
A
#
# COMPACT_ATOMS: atom_id res chain seq x y z
N MET A 1 -24.26 2.99 -21.29
CA MET A 1 -23.32 2.19 -20.48
C MET A 1 -21.92 2.68 -20.81
N LEU A 2 -21.17 3.19 -19.85
CA LEU A 2 -19.77 3.54 -20.07
C LEU A 2 -19.00 2.22 -20.22
N ALA A 3 -18.42 1.99 -21.41
CA ALA A 3 -17.87 0.70 -21.81
C ALA A 3 -16.85 0.10 -20.81
N GLU A 4 -16.16 0.96 -20.07
CA GLU A 4 -15.10 0.56 -19.15
C GLU A 4 -15.56 0.39 -17.70
N TYR A 5 -16.64 1.08 -17.32
CA TYR A 5 -17.22 0.93 -16.00
C TYR A 5 -18.25 -0.20 -15.95
N GLY A 6 -18.82 -0.60 -17.10
CA GLY A 6 -19.93 -1.55 -17.16
C GLY A 6 -21.22 -1.02 -16.51
N MET A 7 -21.25 0.27 -16.19
CA MET A 7 -22.31 0.96 -15.46
C MET A 7 -22.98 2.03 -16.35
N SER A 8 -24.21 2.38 -16.00
CA SER A 8 -24.88 3.58 -16.52
C SER A 8 -24.25 4.85 -15.94
N PHE A 9 -24.53 5.99 -16.57
CA PHE A 9 -23.99 7.28 -16.12
C PHE A 9 -24.49 7.62 -14.71
N ASP A 10 -25.78 7.39 -14.45
CA ASP A 10 -26.40 7.70 -13.16
C ASP A 10 -25.78 6.87 -12.03
N GLU A 11 -25.50 5.58 -12.28
CA GLU A 11 -24.81 4.72 -11.31
C GLU A 11 -23.38 5.20 -11.00
N VAL A 12 -22.67 5.76 -11.97
CA VAL A 12 -21.32 6.32 -11.74
C VAL A 12 -21.37 7.60 -10.90
N MET A 13 -22.38 8.44 -11.14
CA MET A 13 -22.58 9.68 -10.40
C MET A 13 -23.02 9.45 -8.95
N ASP A 14 -23.63 8.30 -8.65
CA ASP A 14 -24.04 7.90 -7.30
C ASP A 14 -22.89 7.31 -6.46
N LEU A 15 -21.72 7.05 -7.08
CA LEU A 15 -20.56 6.52 -6.35
C LEU A 15 -19.97 7.55 -5.39
N SER A 16 -19.46 7.07 -4.26
CA SER A 16 -18.62 7.91 -3.40
C SER A 16 -17.32 8.29 -4.14
N ILE A 17 -16.83 9.51 -3.90
CA ILE A 17 -15.62 10.05 -4.54
C ILE A 17 -14.44 9.06 -4.45
N LYS A 18 -14.27 8.40 -3.30
CA LYS A 18 -13.21 7.38 -3.11
C LYS A 18 -13.38 6.18 -4.04
N ARG A 19 -14.61 5.68 -4.20
CA ARG A 19 -14.91 4.54 -5.10
C ARG A 19 -14.76 4.92 -6.56
N PHE A 20 -15.21 6.12 -6.93
CA PHE A 20 -15.02 6.67 -8.27
C PHE A 20 -13.53 6.69 -8.65
N TRP A 21 -12.69 7.34 -7.83
CA TRP A 21 -11.26 7.40 -8.10
C TRP A 21 -10.58 6.04 -8.09
N PHE A 22 -11.01 5.14 -7.19
CA PHE A 22 -10.50 3.78 -7.19
C PHE A 22 -10.80 3.07 -8.53
N LEU A 23 -12.04 3.13 -9.02
CA LEU A 23 -12.42 2.51 -10.29
C LEU A 23 -11.72 3.16 -11.47
N ALA A 24 -11.64 4.49 -11.51
CA ALA A 24 -10.91 5.22 -12.54
C ALA A 24 -9.44 4.78 -12.60
N ASN A 25 -8.78 4.65 -11.45
CA ASN A 25 -7.39 4.17 -11.38
C ASN A 25 -7.25 2.72 -11.84
N GLN A 26 -8.20 1.84 -11.53
CA GLN A 26 -8.18 0.45 -12.03
C GLN A 26 -8.33 0.40 -13.56
N ILE A 27 -9.18 1.25 -14.13
CA ILE A 27 -9.38 1.34 -15.58
C ILE A 27 -8.10 1.82 -16.27
N GLU A 28 -7.48 2.88 -15.76
CA GLU A 28 -6.20 3.39 -16.29
C GLU A 28 -5.10 2.33 -16.22
N ARG A 29 -5.03 1.56 -15.12
CA ARG A 29 -4.10 0.44 -14.99
C ARG A 29 -4.32 -0.65 -16.05
N LEU A 30 -5.58 -1.03 -16.31
CA LEU A 30 -5.93 -2.02 -17.33
C LEU A 30 -5.63 -1.53 -18.76
N ARG A 31 -5.84 -0.25 -19.03
CA ARG A 31 -5.46 0.38 -20.30
C ARG A 31 -3.94 0.38 -20.47
N ALA A 32 -3.21 0.79 -19.45
CA ALA A 32 -1.76 0.82 -19.48
C ALA A 32 -1.14 -0.56 -19.73
N GLU A 33 -1.73 -1.63 -19.18
CA GLU A 33 -1.31 -3.00 -19.45
C GLU A 33 -1.51 -3.39 -20.93
N LYS A 34 -2.65 -3.02 -21.53
CA LYS A 34 -2.91 -3.27 -22.95
C LYS A 34 -1.94 -2.49 -23.84
N ASP A 35 -1.71 -1.23 -23.51
CA ASP A 35 -0.81 -0.35 -24.25
C ASP A 35 0.64 -0.82 -24.15
N LEU A 36 1.08 -1.33 -23.00
CA LEU A 36 2.41 -1.94 -22.86
C LEU A 36 2.59 -3.13 -23.79
N ARG A 37 1.58 -4.01 -23.91
CA ARG A 37 1.63 -5.12 -24.86
C ARG A 37 1.69 -4.64 -26.32
N GLN A 38 0.93 -3.60 -26.65
CA GLN A 38 0.96 -3.01 -27.99
C GLN A 38 2.30 -2.33 -28.30
N ILE A 39 2.84 -1.59 -27.35
CA ILE A 39 4.16 -0.96 -27.47
C ILE A 39 5.25 -2.02 -27.60
N GLN A 40 5.16 -3.15 -26.90
CA GLN A 40 6.10 -4.26 -27.09
C GLN A 40 6.09 -4.81 -28.52
N LEU A 41 4.93 -4.82 -29.19
CA LEU A 41 4.83 -5.19 -30.61
C LEU A 41 5.40 -4.09 -31.52
N LEU A 42 5.07 -2.82 -31.26
CA LEU A 42 5.49 -1.66 -32.06
C LEU A 42 6.96 -1.27 -31.86
N ALA A 43 7.57 -1.64 -30.73
CA ALA A 43 8.99 -1.45 -30.43
C ALA A 43 9.91 -2.09 -31.47
N SER A 44 9.41 -3.11 -32.19
CA SER A 44 10.13 -3.74 -33.29
C SER A 44 10.30 -2.82 -34.52
N VAL A 45 9.52 -1.74 -34.61
CA VAL A 45 9.42 -0.88 -35.81
C VAL A 45 9.95 0.55 -35.58
N GLY A 46 10.10 1.00 -34.33
CA GLY A 46 10.31 2.41 -33.98
C GLY A 46 11.68 2.82 -33.41
N SER A 47 11.79 4.11 -33.07
CA SER A 47 12.93 4.70 -32.34
C SER A 47 13.01 4.19 -30.90
N THR A 48 14.23 3.87 -30.45
CA THR A 48 14.50 3.33 -29.11
C THR A 48 14.26 4.34 -27.99
N GLU A 49 14.33 5.64 -28.24
CA GLU A 49 14.09 6.68 -27.24
C GLU A 49 12.60 6.88 -26.95
N ALA A 50 11.79 6.98 -28.01
CA ALA A 50 10.34 7.10 -27.88
C ALA A 50 9.73 5.88 -27.16
N TYR A 51 10.30 4.69 -27.40
CA TYR A 51 9.93 3.48 -26.69
C TYR A 51 10.19 3.57 -25.18
N LYS A 52 11.38 4.03 -24.76
CA LYS A 52 11.72 4.13 -23.34
C LYS A 52 10.76 5.07 -22.61
N THR A 53 10.53 6.27 -23.16
CA THR A 53 9.63 7.26 -22.55
C THR A 53 8.20 6.71 -22.41
N ALA A 54 7.68 6.05 -23.45
CA ALA A 54 6.33 5.49 -23.40
C ALA A 54 6.24 4.31 -22.44
N ARG A 55 7.26 3.44 -22.41
CA ARG A 55 7.34 2.34 -21.44
C ARG A 55 7.35 2.84 -19.99
N ASP A 56 8.16 3.85 -19.69
CA ASP A 56 8.31 4.37 -18.33
C ASP A 56 7.00 5.02 -17.87
N TYR A 57 6.34 5.82 -18.72
CA TYR A 57 5.03 6.40 -18.43
C TYR A 57 3.96 5.33 -18.12
N LEU A 58 3.90 4.26 -18.92
CA LEU A 58 2.93 3.19 -18.70
C LEU A 58 3.25 2.35 -17.45
N LYS A 59 4.54 2.21 -17.12
CA LYS A 59 4.95 1.55 -15.87
C LYS A 59 4.48 2.34 -14.65
N ASP A 60 4.57 3.66 -14.68
CA ASP A 60 4.07 4.52 -13.61
C ASP A 60 2.54 4.41 -13.45
N GLN A 61 1.80 4.38 -14.56
CA GLN A 61 0.34 4.18 -14.55
C GLN A 61 -0.08 2.80 -14.02
N MET A 62 0.74 1.76 -14.25
CA MET A 62 0.47 0.42 -13.71
C MET A 62 0.61 0.33 -12.19
N GLY A 63 1.43 1.20 -11.58
CA GLY A 63 1.79 1.18 -10.18
C GLY A 63 2.66 -0.02 -9.78
N GLU A 64 3.25 0.05 -8.59
CA GLU A 64 4.07 -1.04 -8.02
C GLU A 64 3.27 -1.86 -7.02
N ILE A 65 3.42 -3.19 -7.09
CA ILE A 65 2.84 -4.09 -6.09
C ILE A 65 3.83 -4.15 -4.92
N TYR A 66 3.52 -3.42 -3.85
CA TYR A 66 4.22 -3.57 -2.58
C TYR A 66 3.70 -4.82 -1.88
N VAL A 67 4.55 -5.83 -1.74
CA VAL A 67 4.31 -6.93 -0.81
C VAL A 67 4.66 -6.38 0.57
N LEU A 68 3.67 -6.34 1.45
CA LEU A 68 3.90 -5.98 2.84
C LEU A 68 4.62 -7.17 3.48
N GLU A 69 5.95 -7.14 3.45
CA GLU A 69 6.76 -8.02 4.29
C GLU A 69 6.38 -7.65 5.73
N ALA A 70 5.70 -8.56 6.42
CA ALA A 70 5.36 -8.39 7.82
C ALA A 70 6.67 -8.44 8.61
N ASP A 71 7.34 -7.30 8.73
CA ASP A 71 8.48 -7.17 9.60
C ASP A 71 8.03 -7.41 11.05
N ALA A 72 8.61 -8.46 11.60
CA ALA A 72 8.49 -9.00 12.95
C ALA A 72 7.26 -9.90 13.24
N PRO A 73 7.48 -11.15 13.71
CA PRO A 73 6.45 -11.84 14.48
C PRO A 73 6.05 -10.96 15.69
N PRO A 74 4.80 -11.03 16.17
CA PRO A 74 4.39 -10.29 17.36
C PRO A 74 5.38 -10.59 18.48
N THR A 75 5.90 -9.55 19.13
CA THR A 75 6.89 -9.65 20.21
C THR A 75 6.42 -10.71 21.22
N GLU A 76 6.99 -11.92 21.13
CA GLU A 76 6.66 -12.98 22.06
C GLU A 76 7.11 -12.50 23.44
N ILE A 77 6.15 -12.34 24.36
CA ILE A 77 6.46 -12.03 25.75
C ILE A 77 7.26 -13.21 26.28
N ARG A 78 8.58 -13.05 26.40
CA ARG A 78 9.46 -14.05 26.98
C ARG A 78 9.25 -14.06 28.49
N ILE A 79 8.34 -14.91 28.94
CA ILE A 79 8.08 -15.14 30.37
C ILE A 79 9.15 -16.12 30.86
N ASP A 80 10.00 -15.68 31.78
CA ASP A 80 11.03 -16.51 32.39
C ASP A 80 10.37 -17.58 33.29
N PRO A 81 10.57 -18.90 33.05
CA PRO A 81 9.79 -19.95 33.69
C PRO A 81 9.99 -20.10 35.20
N GLU A 82 11.05 -19.52 35.78
CA GLU A 82 11.30 -19.57 37.23
C GLU A 82 10.65 -18.43 38.02
N THR A 83 10.48 -17.25 37.41
CA THR A 83 9.98 -16.05 38.10
C THR A 83 8.66 -15.53 37.55
N GLY A 84 8.21 -16.04 36.39
CA GLY A 84 6.95 -15.65 35.75
C GLY A 84 6.93 -14.19 35.29
N LEU A 85 8.09 -13.54 35.18
CA LEU A 85 8.20 -12.11 34.90
C LEU A 85 9.27 -11.84 33.85
N ASP A 86 9.02 -10.80 33.04
CA ASP A 86 9.89 -10.38 31.95
C ASP A 86 11.21 -9.75 32.49
N PRO A 87 12.40 -10.23 32.06
CA PRO A 87 13.70 -9.73 32.51
C PRO A 87 14.09 -8.37 31.92
N GLU A 88 13.52 -7.92 30.79
CA GLU A 88 13.80 -6.59 30.22
C GLU A 88 12.88 -5.49 30.77
N PHE A 89 11.90 -5.86 31.59
CA PHE A 89 10.91 -4.92 32.11
C PHE A 89 11.48 -4.06 33.26
N ASP A 90 11.76 -2.78 33.00
CA ASP A 90 12.34 -1.83 33.97
C ASP A 90 11.36 -1.45 35.10
N ARG A 91 11.49 -2.17 36.22
CA ARG A 91 10.65 -2.00 37.42
C ARG A 91 11.08 -0.82 38.27
N GLU A 92 12.34 -0.38 38.16
CA GLU A 92 12.85 0.77 38.91
C GLU A 92 12.29 2.07 38.35
N GLY A 93 12.24 2.19 37.02
CA GLY A 93 11.59 3.30 36.32
C GLY A 93 10.12 3.46 36.68
N LEU A 94 9.36 2.36 36.76
CA LEU A 94 7.94 2.39 37.15
C LEU A 94 7.72 2.74 38.62
N ARG A 95 8.61 2.32 39.52
CA ARG A 95 8.56 2.71 40.94
C ARG A 95 8.84 4.20 41.10
N ALA A 96 9.82 4.74 40.38
CA ALA A 96 10.11 6.17 40.36
C ALA A 96 8.92 6.98 39.80
N LEU A 97 8.30 6.51 38.71
CA LEU A 97 7.10 7.14 38.14
C LEU A 97 5.93 7.13 39.12
N LYS A 98 5.69 5.99 39.80
CA LYS A 98 4.63 5.85 40.80
C LYS A 98 4.85 6.80 41.98
N MET A 99 6.09 6.90 42.48
CA MET A 99 6.42 7.84 43.56
C MET A 99 6.20 9.29 43.13
N LYS A 100 6.57 9.64 41.89
CA LYS A 100 6.37 10.99 41.33
C LYS A 100 4.89 11.34 41.17
N ILE A 101 4.06 10.38 40.78
CA ILE A 101 2.60 10.54 40.68
C ILE A 101 1.96 10.67 42.07
N SER A 102 2.42 9.90 43.06
CA SER A 102 1.91 9.98 44.43
C SER A 102 2.36 11.23 45.21
N ALA A 103 3.53 11.78 44.87
CA ALA A 103 4.06 13.01 45.47
C ALA A 103 3.56 14.30 44.79
N GLY A 104 2.79 14.17 43.69
CA GLY A 104 2.26 15.28 42.89
C GLY A 104 0.78 15.61 43.16
N ARG A 105 0.32 15.49 44.41
CA ARG A 105 -0.88 16.15 44.92
C ARG A 105 -0.54 16.96 46.16
#